data_AF-A0A377WKI8-F1
#
_entry.id   AF-A0A377WKI8-F1
#
_cell.length_a   1.000
_cell.length_b   1.000
_cell.length_c   1.000
_cell.angle_alpha   90.00
_cell.angle_beta   90.00
_cell.angle_gamma   90.00
#
_symmetry.space_group_name_H-M   'P 1'
#
loop_
_entity.id
_entity.type
_entity.pdbx_description
1 polymer ?
#
loop_
_entity_poly.entity_id
_entity_poly.type
_entity_poly.pdbx_seq_one_letter_code
_entity_poly.pdbx_strand_id
1 'polypeptide(L)'
;MTDNSLHSSGVLAPRSHLIADLVMGRLTPAPIWRQKNYRFKFLLRTALFYNATRAMLEALSARDDFNQLLAAQATLPGKVHRQYLTRDLNAWQRAVAVINHYRYIDTLRGSRLAHAMTAVSEVPLLTLNGKEDRRFTLYASSAGKAEREGETTLWLRDSDHTLLASATFSVTRDHDAWQLVIGGLQGATTSRFS
;
A
#
# COMPACT_ATOMS: atom_id res chain seq x y z
N MET A 1 19.31 41.13 13.15
CA MET A 1 18.82 40.23 12.10
C MET A 1 18.98 38.81 12.59
N THR A 2 17.87 38.14 12.89
CA THR A 2 17.71 36.68 12.80
C THR A 2 16.23 36.38 12.95
N ASP A 3 15.69 35.86 11.85
CA ASP A 3 14.30 35.42 11.67
C ASP A 3 13.89 34.35 12.68
N ASN A 4 12.68 34.48 13.22
CA ASN A 4 12.03 33.41 13.94
C ASN A 4 10.72 33.06 13.22
N SER A 5 10.86 32.29 12.13
CA SER A 5 9.76 31.65 11.43
C SER A 5 9.23 30.50 12.29
N LEU A 6 8.26 30.80 13.14
CA LEU A 6 7.49 29.79 13.87
C LEU A 6 6.78 28.88 12.87
N HIS A 7 7.16 27.60 12.96
CA HIS A 7 6.55 26.47 12.29
C HIS A 7 5.02 26.54 12.36
N SER A 8 4.40 26.72 11.19
CA SER A 8 2.97 26.49 11.02
C SER A 8 2.75 24.97 11.00
N SER A 9 2.38 24.40 12.14
CA SER A 9 1.80 23.07 12.25
C SER A 9 0.44 23.09 11.55
N GLY A 10 0.47 22.90 10.23
CA GLY A 10 -0.74 22.73 9.43
C GLY A 10 -1.41 21.42 9.80
N VAL A 11 -2.40 21.50 10.70
CA VAL A 11 -3.44 20.50 10.83
C VAL A 11 -4.07 20.34 9.44
N LEU A 12 -3.70 19.28 8.72
CA LEU A 12 -4.23 18.98 7.40
C LEU A 12 -5.73 18.70 7.56
N ALA A 13 -6.54 19.69 7.18
CA ALA A 13 -7.98 19.56 7.13
C ALA A 13 -8.37 18.29 6.32
N PRO A 14 -9.41 17.55 6.73
CA PRO A 14 -9.90 16.40 5.98
C PRO A 14 -10.13 16.83 4.53
N ARG A 15 -9.45 16.18 3.58
CA ARG A 15 -9.60 16.48 2.14
C ARG A 15 -10.97 15.96 1.68
N SER A 16 -12.03 16.68 2.05
CA SER A 16 -13.44 16.39 1.76
C SER A 16 -13.75 16.27 0.26
N HIS A 17 -12.85 16.75 -0.60
CA HIS A 17 -12.99 16.72 -2.06
C HIS A 17 -11.97 15.83 -2.78
N LEU A 18 -11.32 14.88 -2.09
CA LEU A 18 -10.27 14.05 -2.70
C LEU A 18 -10.72 13.29 -3.97
N ILE A 19 -11.94 12.75 -3.99
CA ILE A 19 -12.52 12.11 -5.17
C ILE A 19 -12.67 13.11 -6.30
N ALA A 20 -13.15 14.32 -5.99
CA ALA A 20 -13.30 15.38 -6.98
C ALA A 20 -11.93 15.85 -7.50
N ASP A 21 -10.91 15.97 -6.64
CA ASP A 21 -9.56 16.36 -7.03
C ASP A 21 -8.88 15.31 -7.94
N LEU A 22 -9.10 14.03 -7.67
CA LEU A 22 -8.65 12.91 -8.52
C LEU A 22 -9.39 12.90 -9.88
N VAL A 23 -10.72 13.08 -9.88
CA VAL A 23 -11.54 13.09 -11.10
C VAL A 23 -11.27 14.33 -11.96
N MET A 24 -11.08 15.50 -11.35
CA MET A 24 -10.73 16.73 -12.04
C MET A 24 -9.27 16.75 -12.51
N GLY A 25 -8.43 15.83 -12.02
CA GLY A 25 -7.00 15.78 -12.34
C GLY A 25 -6.18 16.86 -11.65
N ARG A 26 -6.69 17.43 -10.54
CA ARG A 26 -5.94 18.30 -9.63
C ARG A 26 -4.91 17.49 -8.84
N LEU A 27 -5.24 16.23 -8.55
CA LEU A 27 -4.32 15.25 -7.98
C LEU A 27 -4.02 14.17 -9.02
N THR A 28 -2.77 14.09 -9.49
CA THR A 28 -2.33 13.06 -10.44
C THR A 28 -1.24 12.20 -9.81
N PRO A 29 -1.60 11.13 -9.08
CA PRO A 29 -0.62 10.32 -8.36
C PRO A 29 0.25 9.46 -9.27
N ALA A 30 -0.19 9.21 -10.51
CA ALA A 30 0.60 8.52 -11.52
C ALA A 30 0.28 9.01 -12.93
N PRO A 31 1.17 8.78 -13.93
CA PRO A 31 0.96 9.25 -15.30
C PRO A 31 -0.37 8.82 -15.92
N ILE A 32 -0.91 7.66 -15.52
CA ILE A 32 -2.23 7.15 -15.96
C ILE A 32 -3.38 8.11 -15.64
N TRP A 33 -3.29 8.89 -14.55
CA TRP A 33 -4.32 9.84 -14.13
C TRP A 33 -4.41 11.07 -15.03
N ARG A 34 -3.39 11.34 -15.85
CA ARG A 34 -3.45 12.41 -16.86
C ARG A 34 -4.45 12.08 -17.96
N GLN A 35 -4.70 10.79 -18.24
CA GLN A 35 -5.63 10.36 -19.28
C GLN A 35 -7.09 10.62 -18.87
N LYS A 36 -7.83 11.38 -19.68
CA LYS A 36 -9.26 11.68 -19.44
C LYS A 36 -10.12 10.40 -19.40
N ASN A 37 -9.83 9.44 -20.28
CA ASN A 37 -10.53 8.15 -20.33
C ASN A 37 -10.38 7.35 -19.04
N TYR A 38 -9.20 7.39 -18.42
CA TYR A 38 -8.96 6.74 -17.13
C TYR A 38 -9.79 7.40 -16.02
N ARG A 39 -9.77 8.74 -15.96
CA ARG A 39 -10.55 9.53 -14.98
C ARG A 39 -12.06 9.30 -15.11
N PHE A 40 -12.58 9.21 -16.33
CA PHE A 40 -13.99 8.91 -16.57
C PHE A 40 -14.36 7.48 -16.12
N LYS A 41 -13.53 6.48 -16.47
CA LYS A 41 -13.71 5.10 -16.00
C LYS A 41 -13.65 5.01 -14.46
N PHE A 42 -12.76 5.78 -13.83
CA PHE A 42 -12.67 5.87 -12.38
C PHE A 42 -13.92 6.52 -11.77
N LEU A 43 -14.41 7.62 -12.34
CA LEU A 43 -15.64 8.29 -11.89
C LEU A 43 -16.84 7.34 -11.94
N LEU A 44 -17.05 6.65 -13.08
CA LEU A 44 -18.17 5.72 -13.24
C LEU A 44 -18.13 4.59 -12.20
N ARG A 45 -16.95 3.99 -11.98
CA ARG A 45 -16.79 2.94 -10.96
C ARG A 45 -16.92 3.47 -9.53
N THR A 46 -16.47 4.70 -9.30
CA THR A 46 -16.66 5.38 -8.02
C THR A 46 -18.14 5.64 -7.75
N ALA A 47 -18.93 5.99 -8.77
CA ALA A 47 -20.38 6.14 -8.62
C ALA A 47 -21.05 4.80 -8.24
N LEU A 48 -20.62 3.69 -8.86
CA LEU A 48 -21.13 2.34 -8.54
C LEU A 48 -20.77 1.88 -7.12
N PHE A 49 -19.59 2.25 -6.61
CA PHE A 49 -19.07 1.82 -5.32
C PHE A 49 -18.77 3.01 -4.39
N TYR A 50 -19.65 4.02 -4.39
CA TYR A 50 -19.38 5.32 -3.79
C TYR A 50 -19.06 5.23 -2.30
N ASN A 51 -19.90 4.55 -1.51
CA ASN A 51 -19.72 4.46 -0.07
C ASN A 51 -18.39 3.79 0.32
N ALA A 52 -18.03 2.69 -0.35
CA ALA A 52 -16.78 1.98 -0.10
C ALA A 52 -15.55 2.79 -0.52
N THR A 53 -15.61 3.42 -1.70
CA THR A 53 -14.51 4.24 -2.24
C THR A 53 -14.29 5.47 -1.36
N ARG A 54 -15.37 6.14 -0.94
CA ARG A 54 -15.31 7.31 -0.06
C ARG A 54 -14.73 6.94 1.29
N ALA A 55 -15.24 5.91 1.97
CA ALA A 55 -14.76 5.50 3.28
C ALA A 55 -13.26 5.17 3.27
N MET A 56 -12.79 4.45 2.24
CA MET A 56 -11.37 4.14 2.07
C MET A 56 -10.53 5.41 1.87
N LEU A 57 -10.93 6.28 0.93
CA LEU A 57 -10.17 7.49 0.62
C LEU A 57 -10.16 8.50 1.77
N GLU A 58 -11.28 8.64 2.47
CA GLU A 58 -11.41 9.51 3.64
C GLU A 58 -10.45 9.05 4.75
N ALA A 59 -10.46 7.76 5.08
CA ALA A 59 -9.54 7.17 6.07
C ALA A 59 -8.07 7.28 5.68
N LEU A 60 -7.73 7.08 4.40
CA LEU A 60 -6.36 7.20 3.91
C LEU A 60 -5.90 8.67 3.84
N SER A 61 -6.78 9.60 3.47
CA SER A 61 -6.45 11.02 3.33
C SER A 61 -6.13 11.71 4.65
N ALA A 62 -6.57 11.14 5.77
CA ALA A 62 -6.24 11.61 7.11
C ALA A 62 -4.80 11.29 7.52
N ARG A 63 -4.03 10.55 6.70
CA ARG A 63 -2.64 10.17 6.97
C ARG A 63 -1.66 11.15 6.34
N ASP A 64 -0.58 11.43 7.05
CA ASP A 64 0.50 12.30 6.57
C ASP A 64 1.26 11.69 5.37
N ASP A 65 1.32 10.36 5.29
CA ASP A 65 2.00 9.60 4.22
C ASP A 65 1.10 9.34 2.99
N PHE A 66 -0.10 9.93 2.93
CA PHE A 66 -1.07 9.67 1.87
C PHE A 66 -0.52 9.85 0.45
N ASN A 67 0.26 10.91 0.21
CA ASN A 67 0.87 11.16 -1.10
C ASN A 67 1.92 10.10 -1.45
N GLN A 68 2.65 9.57 -0.45
CA GLN A 68 3.60 8.49 -0.64
C GLN A 68 2.88 7.17 -0.95
N LEU A 69 1.77 6.87 -0.27
CA LEU A 69 0.94 5.70 -0.56
C LEU A 69 0.40 5.72 -1.99
N LEU A 70 -0.04 6.89 -2.45
CA LEU A 70 -0.48 7.09 -3.82
C LEU A 70 0.65 6.92 -4.84
N ALA A 71 1.86 7.36 -4.52
CA ALA A 71 3.04 7.15 -5.36
C ALA A 71 3.48 5.67 -5.38
N ALA A 72 3.38 4.98 -4.24
CA ALA A 72 3.69 3.55 -4.12
C ALA A 72 2.64 2.68 -4.84
N GLN A 73 1.37 3.07 -4.77
CA GLN A 73 0.25 2.36 -5.38
C GLN A 73 -0.66 3.32 -6.15
N ALA A 74 -0.27 3.58 -7.40
CA ALA A 74 -0.98 4.44 -8.33
C ALA A 74 -2.47 4.12 -8.53
N THR A 75 -2.86 2.86 -8.31
CA THR A 75 -4.25 2.39 -8.49
C THR A 75 -4.98 2.14 -7.18
N LEU A 76 -4.39 2.52 -6.03
CA LEU A 76 -4.99 2.46 -4.71
C LEU A 76 -6.41 3.06 -4.67
N PRO A 77 -6.71 4.22 -5.31
CA PRO A 77 -8.06 4.77 -5.31
C PRO A 77 -9.11 3.86 -5.99
N GLY A 78 -8.70 3.08 -6.99
CA GLY A 78 -9.57 2.15 -7.72
C GLY A 78 -9.54 0.72 -7.18
N LYS A 79 -8.83 0.47 -6.07
CA LYS A 79 -8.55 -0.88 -5.55
C LYS A 79 -9.83 -1.61 -5.14
N VAL A 80 -10.80 -0.87 -4.59
CA VAL A 80 -12.16 -1.35 -4.27
C VAL A 80 -12.97 -1.82 -5.48
N HIS A 81 -12.64 -1.36 -6.69
CA HIS A 81 -13.39 -1.69 -7.91
C HIS A 81 -12.95 -3.01 -8.56
N ARG A 82 -11.87 -3.63 -8.08
CA ARG A 82 -11.32 -4.89 -8.61
C ARG A 82 -11.21 -5.96 -7.54
N GLN A 83 -11.03 -7.22 -7.95
CA GLN A 83 -10.76 -8.33 -7.02
C GLN A 83 -9.47 -8.07 -6.24
N TYR A 84 -9.56 -8.23 -4.92
CA TYR A 84 -8.53 -7.93 -3.94
C TYR A 84 -8.60 -8.93 -2.79
N LEU A 85 -7.45 -9.47 -2.39
CA LEU A 85 -7.26 -10.51 -1.36
C LEU A 85 -7.95 -11.85 -1.66
N THR A 86 -9.28 -11.92 -1.57
CA THR A 86 -10.04 -13.14 -1.86
C THR A 86 -11.21 -12.83 -2.81
N ARG A 87 -11.67 -13.83 -3.56
CA ARG A 87 -12.75 -13.64 -4.55
C ARG A 87 -14.08 -13.24 -3.91
N ASP A 88 -14.28 -13.58 -2.64
CA ASP A 88 -15.58 -13.49 -1.97
C ASP A 88 -15.81 -12.15 -1.26
N LEU A 89 -14.81 -11.26 -1.22
CA LEU A 89 -15.00 -9.93 -0.62
C LEU A 89 -15.85 -9.02 -1.51
N ASN A 90 -16.87 -8.41 -0.93
CA ASN A 90 -17.60 -7.30 -1.55
C ASN A 90 -16.77 -5.99 -1.50
N ALA A 91 -17.19 -4.96 -2.24
CA ALA A 91 -16.44 -3.69 -2.32
C ALA A 91 -16.23 -3.01 -0.96
N TRP A 92 -17.19 -3.14 -0.03
CA TRP A 92 -17.07 -2.60 1.33
C TRP A 92 -16.03 -3.37 2.16
N GLN A 93 -16.07 -4.70 2.13
CA GLN A 93 -15.08 -5.54 2.83
C GLN A 93 -13.66 -5.30 2.30
N ARG A 94 -13.51 -5.08 0.98
CA ARG A 94 -12.23 -4.67 0.39
C ARG A 94 -11.76 -3.32 0.94
N ALA A 95 -12.65 -2.32 1.01
CA ALA A 95 -12.33 -1.02 1.59
C ALA A 95 -11.89 -1.16 3.05
N VAL A 96 -12.64 -1.92 3.86
CA VAL A 96 -12.34 -2.17 5.28
C VAL A 96 -11.00 -2.90 5.44
N ALA A 97 -10.69 -3.88 4.59
CA ALA A 97 -9.41 -4.57 4.63
C ALA A 97 -8.21 -3.64 4.37
N VAL A 98 -8.32 -2.74 3.38
CA VAL A 98 -7.31 -1.70 3.12
C VAL A 98 -7.17 -0.78 4.33
N ILE A 99 -8.29 -0.24 4.85
CA ILE A 99 -8.31 0.65 6.01
C ILE A 99 -7.67 -0.03 7.23
N ASN A 100 -8.01 -1.28 7.50
CA ASN A 100 -7.48 -2.05 8.62
C ASN A 100 -5.97 -2.26 8.50
N HIS A 101 -5.45 -2.51 7.30
CA HIS A 101 -4.01 -2.68 7.11
C HIS A 101 -3.24 -1.41 7.47
N TYR A 102 -3.71 -0.25 7.01
CA TYR A 102 -3.05 1.02 7.35
C TYR A 102 -3.25 1.42 8.82
N ARG A 103 -4.40 1.09 9.41
CA ARG A 103 -4.59 1.22 10.88
C ARG A 103 -3.63 0.33 11.66
N TYR A 104 -3.34 -0.88 11.19
CA TYR A 104 -2.34 -1.73 11.80
C TYR A 104 -0.95 -1.10 11.71
N ILE A 105 -0.56 -0.55 10.55
CA ILE A 105 0.69 0.20 10.40
C ILE A 105 0.75 1.37 11.40
N ASP A 106 -0.36 2.07 11.64
CA ASP A 106 -0.42 3.13 12.65
C ASP A 106 -0.15 2.64 14.08
N THR A 107 -0.45 1.38 14.40
CA THR A 107 -0.08 0.80 15.70
C THR A 107 1.42 0.55 15.84
N LEU A 108 2.15 0.49 14.72
CA LEU A 108 3.59 0.23 14.64
C LEU A 108 4.41 1.52 14.49
N ARG A 109 3.83 2.70 14.74
CA ARG A 109 4.43 4.03 14.52
C ARG A 109 5.85 4.13 15.07
N GLY A 110 6.74 4.69 14.26
CA GLY A 110 8.17 4.87 14.59
C GLY A 110 9.04 3.64 14.34
N SER A 111 8.46 2.48 14.01
CA SER A 111 9.24 1.28 13.69
C SER A 111 9.75 1.30 12.25
N ARG A 112 10.90 0.64 12.03
CA ARG A 112 11.41 0.35 10.68
C ARG A 112 10.40 -0.45 9.85
N LEU A 113 9.65 -1.35 10.49
CA LEU A 113 8.62 -2.15 9.84
C LEU A 113 7.51 -1.28 9.27
N ALA A 114 6.98 -0.33 10.05
CA ALA A 114 5.94 0.59 9.57
C ALA A 114 6.39 1.38 8.34
N HIS A 115 7.63 1.88 8.36
CA HIS A 115 8.22 2.58 7.20
C HIS A 115 8.37 1.65 5.99
N ALA A 116 8.87 0.44 6.19
CA ALA A 116 9.06 -0.52 5.11
C ALA A 116 7.73 -0.95 4.47
N MET A 117 6.66 -1.09 5.25
CA MET A 117 5.33 -1.47 4.75
C MET A 117 4.70 -0.41 3.83
N THR A 118 5.08 0.87 3.96
CA THR A 118 4.57 1.97 3.12
C THR A 118 5.57 2.46 2.08
N ALA A 119 6.82 1.99 2.12
CA ALA A 119 7.88 2.41 1.22
C ALA A 119 7.62 1.97 -0.23
N VAL A 120 7.94 2.85 -1.18
CA VAL A 120 7.90 2.56 -2.62
C VAL A 120 8.96 1.54 -3.01
N SER A 121 10.10 1.55 -2.33
CA SER A 121 11.26 0.69 -2.59
C SER A 121 11.47 -0.30 -1.44
N GLU A 122 12.16 -1.41 -1.74
CA GLU A 122 12.51 -2.43 -0.75
C GLU A 122 13.38 -1.85 0.38
N VAL A 123 12.90 -1.98 1.61
CA VAL A 123 13.62 -1.56 2.83
C VAL A 123 14.08 -2.82 3.59
N PRO A 124 15.38 -2.95 3.92
CA PRO A 124 15.89 -4.10 4.64
C PRO A 124 15.40 -4.09 6.09
N LEU A 125 14.69 -5.14 6.50
CA LEU A 125 14.18 -5.32 7.85
C LEU A 125 15.21 -6.01 8.75
N LEU A 126 15.73 -7.16 8.31
CA LEU A 126 16.65 -7.98 9.08
C LEU A 126 17.53 -8.85 8.17
N THR A 127 18.68 -9.24 8.69
CA THR A 127 19.59 -10.19 8.04
C THR A 127 19.64 -11.46 8.88
N LEU A 128 19.42 -12.60 8.23
CA LEU A 128 19.50 -13.94 8.80
C LEU A 128 20.81 -14.58 8.37
N ASN A 129 21.49 -15.22 9.32
CA ASN A 129 22.64 -16.06 9.02
C ASN A 129 22.14 -17.50 8.81
N GLY A 130 22.33 -18.00 7.60
CA GLY A 130 22.06 -19.37 7.21
C GLY A 130 23.19 -20.33 7.58
N LYS A 131 23.03 -21.57 7.15
CA LYS A 131 24.12 -22.56 7.18
C LYS A 131 25.23 -22.13 6.20
N GLU A 132 26.47 -22.51 6.51
CA GLU A 132 27.64 -22.25 5.65
C GLU A 132 27.93 -20.76 5.41
N ASP A 133 27.67 -19.91 6.40
CA ASP A 133 27.93 -18.45 6.33
C ASP A 133 27.15 -17.71 5.23
N ARG A 134 26.11 -18.36 4.67
CA ARG A 134 25.20 -17.72 3.71
C ARG A 134 24.32 -16.72 4.43
N ARG A 135 24.30 -15.48 3.96
CA ARG A 135 23.44 -14.43 4.51
C ARG A 135 22.17 -14.28 3.68
N PHE A 136 21.04 -14.14 4.36
CA PHE A 136 19.76 -13.81 3.75
C PHE A 136 19.29 -12.48 4.31
N THR A 137 18.74 -11.61 3.47
CA THR A 137 18.15 -10.36 3.94
C THR A 137 16.66 -10.36 3.62
N LEU A 138 15.86 -10.08 4.64
CA LEU A 138 14.43 -9.87 4.51
C LEU A 138 14.19 -8.38 4.27
N TYR A 139 13.55 -8.06 3.16
CA TYR A 139 13.11 -6.73 2.81
C TYR A 139 11.58 -6.64 2.89
N ALA A 140 11.06 -5.43 3.04
CA ALA A 140 9.66 -5.15 2.85
C ALA A 140 9.46 -3.88 2.03
N SER A 141 8.39 -3.86 1.26
CA SER A 141 7.91 -2.68 0.53
C SER A 141 6.39 -2.70 0.44
N SER A 142 5.80 -1.58 0.06
CA SER A 142 4.41 -1.54 -0.38
C SER A 142 4.23 -2.46 -1.60
N ALA A 143 3.08 -3.15 -1.65
CA ALA A 143 2.73 -4.08 -2.71
C ALA A 143 2.48 -3.33 -4.03
N GLY A 144 3.55 -2.97 -4.74
CA GLY A 144 3.48 -2.25 -6.00
C GLY A 144 2.81 -3.08 -7.10
N LYS A 145 3.57 -3.98 -7.76
CA LYS A 145 3.03 -4.84 -8.84
C LYS A 145 2.08 -5.93 -8.33
N ALA A 146 2.20 -6.32 -7.05
CA ALA A 146 1.37 -7.32 -6.38
C ALA A 146 0.19 -6.69 -5.61
N GLU A 147 -0.20 -5.46 -5.93
CA GLU A 147 -1.32 -4.73 -5.29
C GLU A 147 -2.66 -5.49 -5.29
N ARG A 148 -2.85 -6.52 -6.12
CA ARG A 148 -4.06 -7.37 -6.09
C ARG A 148 -4.02 -8.43 -4.99
N GLU A 149 -2.82 -8.80 -4.55
CA GLU A 149 -2.51 -9.86 -3.60
C GLU A 149 -2.31 -9.29 -2.17
N GLY A 150 -2.23 -7.97 -2.01
CA GLY A 150 -2.20 -7.32 -0.71
C GLY A 150 -1.74 -5.86 -0.72
N GLU A 151 -1.26 -5.39 0.43
CA GLU A 151 -0.77 -4.03 0.66
C GLU A 151 0.73 -3.96 0.91
N THR A 152 1.32 -5.00 1.49
CA THR A 152 2.76 -5.10 1.75
C THR A 152 3.30 -6.38 1.10
N THR A 153 4.49 -6.31 0.51
CA THR A 153 5.24 -7.48 0.06
C THR A 153 6.52 -7.62 0.87
N LEU A 154 6.75 -8.80 1.41
CA LEU A 154 8.05 -9.23 1.95
C LEU A 154 8.87 -9.88 0.85
N TRP A 155 10.16 -9.60 0.83
CA TRP A 155 11.10 -10.17 -0.13
C TRP A 155 12.26 -10.81 0.62
N LEU A 156 12.48 -12.10 0.42
CA LEU A 156 13.64 -12.80 0.95
C LEU A 156 14.68 -12.90 -0.17
N ARG A 157 15.86 -12.31 0.06
CA ARG A 157 16.97 -12.36 -0.89
C ARG A 157 18.21 -12.99 -0.25
N ASP A 158 19.05 -13.63 -1.06
CA ASP A 158 20.38 -14.08 -0.63
C ASP A 158 21.42 -12.95 -0.64
N SER A 159 22.68 -13.31 -0.40
CA SER A 159 23.82 -12.39 -0.40
C SER A 159 24.09 -11.74 -1.75
N ASP A 160 23.67 -12.38 -2.84
CA ASP A 160 23.86 -11.90 -4.21
C ASP A 160 22.64 -11.08 -4.69
N HIS A 161 21.75 -10.73 -3.76
CA HIS A 161 20.47 -10.07 -4.00
C HIS A 161 19.50 -10.86 -4.88
N THR A 162 19.70 -12.17 -5.05
CA THR A 162 18.77 -13.05 -5.77
C THR A 162 17.48 -13.22 -4.96
N LEU A 163 16.33 -13.06 -5.61
CA LEU A 163 15.02 -13.27 -4.98
C LEU A 163 14.76 -14.76 -4.74
N LEU A 164 14.68 -15.16 -3.47
CA LEU A 164 14.40 -16.53 -3.05
C LEU A 164 12.93 -16.80 -2.78
N ALA A 165 12.21 -15.81 -2.25
CA ALA A 165 10.78 -15.89 -2.01
C ALA A 165 10.19 -14.48 -1.84
N SER A 166 8.92 -14.34 -2.16
CA SER A 166 8.15 -13.16 -1.81
C SER A 166 6.77 -13.54 -1.27
N ALA A 167 6.28 -12.78 -0.30
CA ALA A 167 4.97 -12.97 0.29
C ALA A 167 4.24 -11.62 0.34
N THR A 168 3.12 -11.53 -0.37
CA THR A 168 2.27 -10.35 -0.38
C THR A 168 1.07 -10.57 0.53
N PHE A 169 0.88 -9.66 1.47
CA PHE A 169 -0.14 -9.79 2.51
C PHE A 169 -0.85 -8.47 2.80
N SER A 170 -1.97 -8.57 3.50
CA SER A 170 -2.64 -7.46 4.17
C SER A 170 -2.98 -7.86 5.59
N VAL A 171 -3.18 -6.86 6.45
CA VAL A 171 -3.56 -7.10 7.84
C VAL A 171 -4.99 -6.63 8.00
N THR A 172 -5.88 -7.55 8.29
CA THR A 172 -7.30 -7.29 8.55
C THR A 172 -7.57 -7.40 10.04
N ARG A 173 -8.77 -6.98 10.45
CA ARG A 173 -9.23 -7.12 11.83
C ARG A 173 -10.51 -7.92 11.83
N ASP A 174 -10.56 -8.94 12.68
CA ASP A 174 -11.71 -9.82 12.85
C ASP A 174 -11.86 -10.13 14.34
N HIS A 175 -13.07 -9.97 14.89
CA HIS A 175 -13.37 -10.18 16.31
C HIS A 175 -12.31 -9.63 17.29
N ASP A 176 -11.85 -8.39 17.05
CA ASP A 176 -10.80 -7.68 17.79
C ASP A 176 -9.35 -8.20 17.69
N ALA A 177 -9.11 -9.27 16.95
CA ALA A 177 -7.76 -9.75 16.64
C ALA A 177 -7.27 -9.21 15.28
N TRP A 178 -5.98 -8.87 15.21
CA TRP A 178 -5.30 -8.64 13.94
C TRP A 178 -5.06 -9.99 13.24
N GLN A 179 -5.45 -10.08 11.98
CA GLN A 179 -5.25 -11.26 11.14
C GLN A 179 -4.38 -10.89 9.94
N LEU A 180 -3.38 -11.72 9.66
CA LEU A 180 -2.53 -11.57 8.48
C LEU A 180 -3.10 -12.45 7.36
N VAL A 181 -3.52 -11.81 6.27
CA VAL A 181 -4.07 -12.48 5.08
C VAL A 181 -3.03 -12.43 3.97
N ILE A 182 -2.53 -13.60 3.57
CA ILE A 182 -1.58 -13.74 2.46
C ILE A 182 -2.38 -13.92 1.17
N GLY A 183 -2.33 -12.94 0.27
CA GLY A 183 -2.97 -13.05 -1.04
C GLY A 183 -2.01 -13.52 -2.14
N GLY A 184 -0.71 -13.60 -1.86
CA GLY A 184 0.29 -14.10 -2.79
C GLY A 184 1.53 -14.63 -2.09
N LEU A 185 1.98 -15.82 -2.50
CA LEU A 185 3.23 -16.43 -2.05
C LEU A 185 3.95 -16.97 -3.28
N GLN A 186 5.13 -16.42 -3.58
CA GLN A 186 5.93 -16.81 -4.73
C GLN A 186 7.28 -17.31 -4.23
N GLY A 187 7.63 -18.55 -4.56
CA GLY A 187 8.98 -19.09 -4.30
C GLY A 187 9.98 -18.61 -5.34
N ALA A 188 11.23 -19.05 -5.20
CA ALA A 188 12.29 -18.76 -6.16
C ALA A 188 11.84 -19.22 -7.54
N THR A 189 11.74 -18.29 -8.50
CA THR A 189 11.68 -18.67 -9.91
C THR A 189 13.00 -19.35 -10.19
N THR A 190 12.99 -20.68 -10.26
CA THR A 190 14.18 -21.43 -10.65
C THR A 190 14.45 -21.08 -12.12
N SER A 191 15.23 -20.03 -12.39
CA SER A 191 15.99 -19.98 -13.64
C SER A 191 17.05 -21.08 -13.52
N ARG A 192 16.61 -22.31 -13.81
CA ARG A 192 17.53 -23.40 -14.12
C ARG A 192 18.41 -22.91 -15.26
N PHE A 193 19.71 -22.93 -15.00
CA PHE A 193 20.82 -23.15 -15.93
C PHE A 193 20.60 -22.75 -17.40
N SER A 194 21.40 -21.80 -17.87
CA SER A 194 22.09 -21.92 -19.15
C SER A 194 23.52 -21.42 -19.01
#